data_AF-A0A7R8NMP3-F1
#
_entry.id   AF-A0A7R8NMP3-F1
#
_cell.length_a   1.000
_cell.length_b   1.000
_cell.length_c   1.000
_cell.angle_alpha   90.00
_cell.angle_beta   90.00
_cell.angle_gamma   90.00
#
_symmetry.space_group_name_H-M   'P 1'
#
loop_
_entity.id
_entity.type
_entity.pdbx_description
1 polymer ?
#
loop_
_entity_poly.entity_id
_entity_poly.type
_entity_poly.pdbx_seq_one_letter_code
_entity_poly.pdbx_strand_id
1 'polypeptide(L)'
;MQVGTAAFAAASITEGRIETRIDHEMRTINATGPQFYANAGNWLTSLWLVLVCRDQQRMDQLCQVPLDLLRASGAEGDEYVFHWVDALQTYWQERPGLPEKLTAAIEQSHPDIATIAPRDLLQLVLYPPINLFYKFFRKDHDGFNEALVKALELHKTYWNAPERAGDIAGLLALGPLAVACLAYDAGFPIEVESDYLPIRLLDGSWVGEFDT
;
A
#
# COMPACT_ATOMS: atom_id res chain seq x y z
N MET A 1 4.19 2.13 -10.25
CA MET A 1 5.33 1.97 -9.35
C MET A 1 6.36 3.10 -9.53
N GLN A 2 7.08 3.17 -10.65
CA GLN A 2 8.22 4.11 -10.87
C GLN A 2 7.86 5.58 -10.63
N VAL A 3 6.78 6.08 -11.23
CA VAL A 3 6.32 7.47 -11.08
C VAL A 3 6.02 7.83 -9.63
N GLY A 4 5.37 6.94 -8.88
CA GLY A 4 5.05 7.17 -7.46
C GLY A 4 6.32 7.31 -6.62
N THR A 5 7.26 6.37 -6.77
CA THR A 5 8.55 6.42 -6.04
C THR A 5 9.37 7.66 -6.40
N ALA A 6 9.38 8.06 -7.68
CA ALA A 6 10.04 9.27 -8.15
C ALA A 6 9.41 10.54 -7.54
N ALA A 7 8.07 10.59 -7.47
CA ALA A 7 7.35 11.70 -6.89
C ALA A 7 7.67 11.87 -5.40
N PHE A 8 7.71 10.78 -4.62
CA PHE A 8 8.11 10.83 -3.21
C PHE A 8 9.59 11.19 -3.01
N ALA A 9 10.48 10.69 -3.86
CA ALA A 9 11.89 11.06 -3.82
C ALA A 9 12.10 12.55 -4.11
N ALA A 10 11.40 13.11 -5.11
CA ALA A 10 11.47 14.53 -5.45
C ALA A 10 10.86 15.41 -4.34
N ALA A 11 9.80 14.93 -3.69
CA ALA A 11 9.16 15.63 -2.58
C ALA A 11 10.00 15.63 -1.30
N SER A 12 10.86 14.63 -1.12
CA SER A 12 11.72 14.46 0.08
C SER A 12 12.91 15.40 0.12
N ILE A 13 13.17 16.14 -0.96
CA ILE A 13 14.25 17.13 -1.03
C ILE A 13 13.69 18.48 -1.48
N THR A 14 14.26 19.57 -0.97
CA THR A 14 13.82 20.95 -1.28
C THR A 14 14.65 21.60 -2.39
N GLU A 15 15.86 21.12 -2.62
CA GLU A 15 16.79 21.67 -3.62
C GLU A 15 17.52 20.54 -4.35
N GLY A 16 18.03 20.86 -5.55
CA GLY A 16 18.75 19.91 -6.39
C GLY A 16 17.85 19.09 -7.30
N ARG A 17 18.34 17.91 -7.69
CA ARG A 17 17.70 17.01 -8.63
C ARG A 17 17.90 15.57 -8.21
N ILE A 18 16.93 14.71 -8.53
CA ILE A 18 17.06 13.27 -8.44
C ILE A 18 17.21 12.66 -9.83
N GLU A 19 17.92 11.55 -9.91
CA GLU A 19 17.92 10.67 -11.08
C GLU A 19 17.09 9.44 -10.76
N THR A 20 16.20 9.06 -11.68
CA THR A 20 15.30 7.93 -11.47
C THR A 20 14.89 7.35 -12.81
N ARG A 21 14.69 6.02 -12.85
CA ARG A 21 14.20 5.32 -14.03
C ARG A 21 12.68 5.40 -14.10
N ILE A 22 12.17 5.91 -15.22
CA ILE A 22 10.74 5.96 -15.56
C ILE A 22 10.60 5.52 -17.01
N ASP A 23 9.77 4.50 -17.26
CA ASP A 23 9.49 3.98 -18.61
C ASP A 23 10.77 3.63 -19.38
N HIS A 24 11.59 2.77 -18.76
CA HIS A 24 12.88 2.30 -19.28
C HIS A 24 13.96 3.38 -19.56
N GLU A 25 13.70 4.65 -19.23
CA GLU A 25 14.64 5.75 -19.42
C GLU A 25 15.06 6.38 -18.09
N MET A 26 16.35 6.72 -17.97
CA MET A 26 16.83 7.54 -16.86
C MET A 26 16.35 8.98 -17.05
N ARG A 27 15.62 9.48 -16.07
CA ARG A 27 15.08 10.84 -16.03
C ARG A 27 15.70 11.61 -14.88
N THR A 28 15.94 12.89 -15.11
CA THR A 28 16.33 13.83 -14.05
C THR A 28 15.13 14.68 -13.67
N ILE A 29 14.74 14.67 -12.40
CA ILE A 29 13.58 15.40 -11.88
C ILE A 29 14.07 16.41 -10.85
N ASN A 30 13.52 17.63 -10.89
CA ASN A 30 13.85 18.66 -9.89
C ASN A 30 13.26 18.31 -8.53
N ALA A 31 13.95 18.70 -7.47
CA ALA A 31 13.39 18.75 -6.13
C ALA A 31 12.09 19.59 -6.14
N THR A 32 11.07 19.11 -5.43
CA THR A 32 9.77 19.81 -5.35
C THR A 32 9.45 20.27 -3.94
N GLY A 33 10.14 19.75 -2.92
CA GLY A 33 9.67 19.80 -1.55
C GLY A 33 8.31 19.11 -1.36
N PRO A 34 7.70 19.23 -0.17
CA PRO A 34 6.36 18.71 0.09
C PRO A 34 5.34 19.24 -0.93
N GLN A 35 4.52 18.33 -1.48
CA GLN A 35 3.51 18.63 -2.49
C GLN A 35 2.22 17.87 -2.17
N PHE A 36 1.08 18.33 -2.73
CA PHE A 36 -0.24 17.74 -2.47
C PHE A 36 -0.34 16.25 -2.83
N TYR A 37 0.41 15.81 -3.84
CA TYR A 37 0.44 14.40 -4.25
C TYR A 37 1.26 13.51 -3.30
N ALA A 38 2.15 14.09 -2.50
CA ALA A 38 3.02 13.36 -1.58
C ALA A 38 2.30 13.10 -0.24
N ASN A 39 1.07 12.59 -0.31
CA ASN A 39 0.23 12.29 0.84
C ASN A 39 0.23 10.78 1.17
N ALA A 40 -0.31 10.42 2.34
CA ALA A 40 -0.30 9.05 2.84
C ALA A 40 -1.05 8.03 1.96
N GLY A 41 -2.18 8.43 1.35
CA GLY A 41 -2.93 7.55 0.45
C GLY A 41 -2.15 7.19 -0.83
N ASN A 42 -1.48 8.18 -1.43
CA ASN A 42 -0.61 7.96 -2.57
C ASN A 42 0.67 7.20 -2.20
N TRP A 43 1.15 7.35 -0.98
CA TRP A 43 2.27 6.57 -0.46
C TRP A 43 1.89 5.09 -0.36
N LEU A 44 0.72 4.77 0.21
CA LEU A 44 0.21 3.40 0.28
C LEU A 44 0.02 2.80 -1.10
N THR A 45 -0.60 3.52 -2.03
CA THR A 45 -0.74 3.09 -3.43
C THR A 45 0.61 2.80 -4.08
N SER A 46 1.60 3.67 -3.86
CA SER A 46 2.96 3.47 -4.39
C SER A 46 3.63 2.25 -3.78
N LEU A 47 3.51 2.07 -2.45
CA LEU A 47 4.06 0.92 -1.74
C LEU A 47 3.43 -0.39 -2.24
N TRP A 48 2.11 -0.45 -2.43
CA TRP A 48 1.45 -1.66 -2.94
C TRP A 48 1.98 -2.07 -4.31
N LEU A 49 2.16 -1.11 -5.21
CA LEU A 49 2.72 -1.38 -6.53
C LEU A 49 4.17 -1.86 -6.45
N VAL A 50 4.98 -1.27 -5.56
CA VAL A 50 6.36 -1.71 -5.33
C VAL A 50 6.41 -3.13 -4.74
N LEU A 51 5.56 -3.43 -3.75
CA LEU A 51 5.45 -4.73 -3.10
C LEU A 51 5.08 -5.83 -4.09
N VAL A 52 4.06 -5.60 -4.92
CA VAL A 52 3.65 -6.56 -5.96
C VAL A 52 4.80 -6.82 -6.94
N CYS A 53 5.59 -5.80 -7.27
CA CYS A 53 6.75 -5.92 -8.15
C CYS A 53 8.01 -6.49 -7.45
N ARG A 54 8.02 -6.65 -6.11
CA ARG A 54 9.19 -7.04 -5.30
C ARG A 54 10.44 -6.18 -5.55
N ASP A 55 10.27 -4.90 -5.85
CA ASP A 55 11.38 -3.98 -6.04
C ASP A 55 11.89 -3.48 -4.67
N GLN A 56 12.85 -4.21 -4.09
CA GLN A 56 13.37 -3.93 -2.75
C GLN A 56 14.04 -2.55 -2.66
N GLN A 57 14.73 -2.10 -3.70
CA GLN A 57 15.37 -0.79 -3.69
C GLN A 57 14.34 0.33 -3.55
N ARG A 58 13.21 0.21 -4.27
CA ARG A 58 12.12 1.19 -4.17
C ARG A 58 11.30 1.04 -2.88
N MET A 59 11.23 -0.18 -2.32
CA MET A 59 10.68 -0.37 -0.98
C MET A 59 11.48 0.43 0.05
N ASP A 60 12.81 0.26 0.03
CA ASP A 60 13.71 0.98 0.93
C ASP A 60 13.51 2.49 0.81
N GLN A 61 13.47 3.01 -0.42
CA GLN A 61 13.26 4.44 -0.68
C GLN A 61 11.93 4.94 -0.13
N LEU A 62 10.81 4.25 -0.38
CA LEU A 62 9.50 4.66 0.13
C LEU A 62 9.44 4.60 1.66
N CYS A 63 10.04 3.57 2.27
CA CYS A 63 10.05 3.44 3.72
C CYS A 63 10.94 4.47 4.43
N GLN A 64 11.80 5.20 3.72
CA GLN A 64 12.53 6.35 4.27
C GLN A 64 11.77 7.67 4.20
N VAL A 65 10.61 7.73 3.54
CA VAL A 65 9.81 8.97 3.45
C VAL A 65 9.29 9.36 4.85
N PRO A 66 9.61 10.56 5.37
CA PRO A 66 9.15 10.97 6.70
C PRO A 66 7.64 11.14 6.76
N LEU A 67 7.01 10.72 7.87
CA LEU A 67 5.58 10.96 8.09
C LEU A 67 5.22 12.46 8.09
N ASP A 68 6.11 13.30 8.61
CA ASP A 68 5.93 14.76 8.63
C ASP A 68 5.81 15.34 7.21
N LEU A 69 6.50 14.76 6.23
CA LEU A 69 6.37 15.14 4.83
C LEU A 69 4.98 14.79 4.30
N LEU A 70 4.47 13.59 4.61
CA LEU A 70 3.13 13.17 4.22
C LEU A 70 2.06 14.08 4.82
N ARG A 71 2.23 14.47 6.09
CA ARG A 71 1.35 15.42 6.79
C ARG A 71 1.43 16.83 6.21
N ALA A 72 2.62 17.25 5.76
CA ALA A 72 2.83 18.55 5.12
C ALA A 72 2.28 18.66 3.69
N SER A 73 1.72 17.58 3.11
CA SER A 73 1.12 17.60 1.77
C SER A 73 -0.08 18.54 1.64
N GLY A 74 -0.75 18.88 2.75
CA GLY A 74 -1.99 19.66 2.74
C GLY A 74 -3.23 18.84 2.35
N ALA A 75 -3.09 17.53 2.14
CA ALA A 75 -4.23 16.62 1.99
C ALA A 75 -4.83 16.31 3.37
N GLU A 76 -6.16 16.39 3.47
CA GLU A 76 -6.89 15.91 4.64
C GLU A 76 -6.89 14.37 4.66
N GLY A 77 -6.65 13.77 5.82
CA GLY A 77 -6.66 12.33 5.99
C GLY A 77 -6.81 11.95 7.45
N ASP A 78 -7.53 10.85 7.70
CA ASP A 78 -7.74 10.34 9.05
C ASP A 78 -6.43 9.84 9.67
N GLU A 79 -6.28 9.98 10.98
CA GLU A 79 -5.04 9.63 11.69
C GLU A 79 -4.60 8.17 11.52
N TYR A 80 -5.55 7.24 11.32
CA TYR A 80 -5.24 5.83 11.11
C TYR A 80 -4.30 5.60 9.93
N VAL A 81 -4.37 6.43 8.89
CA VAL A 81 -3.54 6.25 7.68
C VAL A 81 -2.07 6.46 8.01
N PHE A 82 -1.74 7.40 8.89
CA PHE A 82 -0.36 7.67 9.28
C PHE A 82 0.17 6.57 10.21
N HIS A 83 -0.66 6.06 11.13
CA HIS A 83 -0.32 4.87 11.91
C HIS A 83 -0.10 3.65 11.01
N TRP A 84 -0.89 3.53 9.96
CA TRP A 84 -0.76 2.42 9.02
C TRP A 84 0.53 2.51 8.18
N VAL A 85 0.87 3.69 7.68
CA VAL A 85 2.17 3.95 7.03
C VAL A 85 3.31 3.64 7.99
N ASP A 86 3.27 4.12 9.23
CA ASP A 86 4.29 3.89 10.24
C ASP A 86 4.47 2.40 10.56
N ALA A 87 3.37 1.63 10.66
CA ALA A 87 3.42 0.18 10.85
C ALA A 87 4.13 -0.52 9.68
N LEU A 88 3.81 -0.17 8.44
CA LEU A 88 4.45 -0.74 7.24
C LEU A 88 5.93 -0.39 7.15
N GLN A 89 6.29 0.87 7.42
CA GLN A 89 7.69 1.31 7.50
C GLN A 89 8.46 0.56 8.58
N THR A 90 7.86 0.45 9.77
CA THR A 90 8.43 -0.25 10.92
C THR A 90 8.66 -1.73 10.63
N TYR A 91 7.69 -2.39 9.99
CA TYR A 91 7.83 -3.77 9.55
C TYR A 91 8.98 -3.95 8.56
N TRP A 92 8.98 -3.17 7.47
CA TRP A 92 9.99 -3.32 6.41
C TRP A 92 11.41 -3.03 6.91
N GLN A 93 11.56 -2.03 7.78
CA GLN A 93 12.85 -1.61 8.31
C GLN A 93 13.24 -2.36 9.59
N GLU A 94 12.47 -3.37 9.99
CA GLU A 94 12.68 -4.18 11.20
C GLU A 94 12.86 -3.32 12.48
N ARG A 95 12.14 -2.21 12.56
CA ARG A 95 12.18 -1.31 13.72
C ARG A 95 11.33 -1.85 14.86
N PRO A 96 11.67 -1.54 16.13
CA PRO A 96 10.83 -1.92 17.27
C PRO A 96 9.49 -1.15 17.26
N GLY A 97 8.48 -1.71 17.93
CA GLY A 97 7.19 -1.02 18.16
C GLY A 97 6.10 -1.31 17.11
N LEU A 98 6.28 -2.34 16.28
CA LEU A 98 5.27 -2.72 15.27
C LEU A 98 3.89 -3.07 15.88
N PRO A 99 3.79 -3.86 16.97
CA PRO A 99 2.49 -4.18 17.56
C PRO A 99 1.69 -2.93 17.94
N GLU A 100 2.32 -1.96 18.59
CA GLU A 100 1.68 -0.73 19.06
C GLU A 100 1.17 0.13 17.89
N LYS A 101 1.98 0.26 16.84
CA LYS A 101 1.61 1.02 15.63
C LYS A 101 0.47 0.36 14.87
N LEU A 102 0.50 -0.96 14.74
CA LEU A 102 -0.57 -1.71 14.08
C LEU A 102 -1.87 -1.64 14.89
N THR A 103 -1.81 -1.77 16.21
CA THR A 103 -2.97 -1.57 17.10
C THR A 103 -3.56 -0.18 16.93
N ALA A 104 -2.72 0.87 16.92
CA ALA A 104 -3.18 2.23 16.69
C ALA A 104 -3.85 2.40 15.31
N ALA A 105 -3.31 1.78 14.25
CA ALA A 105 -3.94 1.79 12.93
C ALA A 105 -5.33 1.13 12.95
N ILE A 106 -5.47 -0.01 13.63
CA ILE A 106 -6.75 -0.72 13.76
C ILE A 106 -7.76 0.13 14.55
N GLU A 107 -7.38 0.61 15.73
CA GLU A 107 -8.28 1.39 16.60
C GLU A 107 -8.73 2.70 15.92
N GLN A 108 -7.79 3.45 15.34
CA GLN A 108 -8.08 4.73 14.69
C GLN A 108 -8.87 4.56 13.38
N SER A 109 -8.84 3.36 12.77
CA SER A 109 -9.64 3.04 11.58
C SER A 109 -11.10 2.70 11.91
N HIS A 110 -11.50 2.77 13.18
CA HIS A 110 -12.89 2.56 13.55
C HIS A 110 -13.80 3.61 12.86
N PRO A 111 -14.94 3.22 12.28
CA PRO A 111 -15.82 4.11 11.52
C PRO A 111 -16.38 5.32 12.29
N ASP A 112 -16.37 5.26 13.63
CA ASP A 112 -16.80 6.37 14.48
C ASP A 112 -15.66 7.34 14.83
N ILE A 113 -14.41 6.99 14.45
CA ILE A 113 -13.20 7.78 14.67
C ILE A 113 -12.70 8.35 13.35
N ALA A 114 -12.45 7.47 12.36
CA ALA A 114 -12.07 7.87 11.01
C ALA A 114 -13.31 8.34 10.23
N THR A 115 -13.41 9.65 10.04
CA THR A 115 -14.61 10.32 9.51
C THR A 115 -14.33 11.15 8.26
N ILE A 116 -13.06 11.36 7.89
CA ILE A 116 -12.67 12.06 6.67
C ILE A 116 -12.90 11.14 5.46
N ALA A 117 -12.44 9.89 5.53
CA ALA A 117 -12.71 8.88 4.52
C ALA A 117 -14.21 8.47 4.54
N PRO A 118 -14.86 8.33 3.38
CA PRO A 118 -16.21 7.77 3.32
C PRO A 118 -16.27 6.39 4.00
N ARG A 119 -17.30 6.19 4.83
CA ARG A 119 -17.43 4.98 5.67
C ARG A 119 -17.43 3.69 4.85
N ASP A 120 -18.09 3.68 3.70
CA ASP A 120 -18.12 2.54 2.79
C ASP A 120 -16.73 2.25 2.20
N LEU A 121 -16.00 3.29 1.77
CA LEU A 121 -14.63 3.16 1.27
C LEU A 121 -13.69 2.60 2.37
N LEU A 122 -13.77 3.16 3.57
CA LEU A 122 -12.96 2.74 4.71
C LEU A 122 -13.20 1.25 5.03
N GLN A 123 -14.45 0.86 5.20
CA GLN A 123 -14.81 -0.50 5.59
C GLN A 123 -14.56 -1.53 4.50
N LEU A 124 -14.85 -1.20 3.25
CA LEU A 124 -14.85 -2.17 2.15
C LEU A 124 -13.51 -2.25 1.41
N VAL A 125 -12.67 -1.21 1.47
CA VAL A 125 -11.44 -1.14 0.67
C VAL A 125 -10.19 -0.83 1.50
N LEU A 126 -10.25 0.14 2.43
CA LEU A 126 -9.04 0.63 3.11
C LEU A 126 -8.67 -0.18 4.36
N TYR A 127 -9.66 -0.69 5.10
CA TYR A 127 -9.44 -1.53 6.28
C TYR A 127 -9.00 -2.98 5.98
N PRO A 128 -9.53 -3.68 4.95
CA PRO A 128 -9.18 -5.08 4.71
C PRO A 128 -7.67 -5.38 4.61
N PRO A 129 -6.82 -4.55 3.98
CA PRO A 129 -5.37 -4.72 3.99
C PRO A 129 -4.75 -4.68 5.40
N ILE A 130 -5.27 -3.82 6.30
CA ILE A 130 -4.80 -3.71 7.68
C ILE A 130 -5.10 -5.02 8.42
N ASN A 131 -6.32 -5.54 8.26
CA ASN A 131 -6.72 -6.81 8.87
C ASN A 131 -5.92 -7.99 8.32
N LEU A 132 -5.69 -8.05 7.00
CA LEU A 132 -4.83 -9.06 6.38
C LEU A 132 -3.41 -9.02 6.94
N PHE A 133 -2.84 -7.83 7.04
CA PHE A 133 -1.49 -7.67 7.60
C PHE A 133 -1.43 -8.09 9.07
N TYR A 134 -2.47 -7.80 9.85
CA TYR A 134 -2.58 -8.31 11.23
C TYR A 134 -2.57 -9.84 11.30
N LYS A 135 -3.33 -10.52 10.42
CA LYS A 135 -3.33 -11.98 10.32
C LYS A 135 -1.98 -12.54 9.92
N PHE A 136 -1.35 -11.91 8.93
CA PHE A 136 0.01 -12.22 8.50
C PHE A 136 1.02 -12.08 9.64
N PHE A 137 1.03 -10.93 10.33
CA PHE A 137 1.94 -10.65 11.44
C PHE A 137 1.78 -11.65 12.60
N ARG A 138 0.54 -12.09 12.85
CA ARG A 138 0.19 -13.11 13.84
C ARG A 138 0.57 -14.53 13.45
N LYS A 139 1.03 -14.77 12.21
CA LYS A 139 1.24 -16.11 11.64
C LYS A 139 -0.02 -16.98 11.65
N ASP A 140 -1.18 -16.35 11.50
CA ASP A 140 -2.50 -17.00 11.47
C ASP A 140 -2.86 -17.36 10.02
N HIS A 141 -2.40 -18.53 9.55
CA HIS A 141 -2.54 -18.93 8.13
C HIS A 141 -4.01 -19.12 7.71
N ASP A 142 -4.79 -19.82 8.54
CA ASP A 142 -6.22 -20.07 8.26
C ASP A 142 -6.99 -18.75 8.31
N GLY A 143 -6.78 -17.95 9.36
CA GLY A 143 -7.42 -16.65 9.49
C GLY A 143 -6.98 -15.64 8.42
N PHE A 144 -5.79 -15.79 7.84
CA PHE A 144 -5.34 -14.99 6.70
C PHE A 144 -6.13 -15.34 5.44
N ASN A 145 -6.27 -16.63 5.11
CA ASN A 145 -7.03 -17.05 3.93
C ASN A 145 -8.52 -16.70 4.04
N GLU A 146 -9.14 -16.89 5.22
CA GLU A 146 -10.51 -16.43 5.49
C GLU A 146 -10.66 -14.91 5.32
N ALA A 147 -9.72 -14.13 5.86
CA ALA A 147 -9.72 -12.68 5.72
C ALA A 147 -9.48 -12.24 4.27
N LEU A 148 -8.72 -13.00 3.49
CA LEU A 148 -8.45 -12.71 2.09
C LEU A 148 -9.69 -12.92 1.24
N VAL A 149 -10.37 -14.06 1.38
CA VAL A 149 -11.69 -14.27 0.75
C VAL A 149 -12.61 -13.10 1.09
N LYS A 150 -12.66 -12.72 2.37
CA LYS A 150 -13.55 -11.63 2.78
C LYS A 150 -13.16 -10.28 2.17
N ALA A 151 -11.88 -9.95 2.11
CA ALA A 151 -11.39 -8.71 1.51
C ALA A 151 -11.78 -8.61 0.03
N LEU A 152 -11.72 -9.72 -0.71
CA LEU A 152 -12.08 -9.76 -2.13
C LEU A 152 -13.59 -9.60 -2.34
N GLU A 153 -14.42 -10.20 -1.47
CA GLU A 153 -15.87 -9.97 -1.50
C GLU A 153 -16.21 -8.50 -1.27
N LEU A 154 -15.59 -7.87 -0.26
CA LEU A 154 -15.82 -6.46 0.07
C LEU A 154 -15.36 -5.54 -1.07
N HIS A 155 -14.19 -5.80 -1.65
CA HIS A 155 -13.68 -5.09 -2.82
C HIS A 155 -14.68 -5.19 -3.99
N LYS A 156 -15.15 -6.40 -4.30
CA LYS A 156 -16.17 -6.62 -5.32
C LYS A 156 -17.46 -5.85 -5.04
N THR A 157 -17.93 -5.83 -3.79
CA THR A 157 -19.12 -5.07 -3.39
C THR A 157 -18.96 -3.58 -3.62
N TYR A 158 -17.79 -3.01 -3.27
CA TYR A 158 -17.54 -1.58 -3.44
C TYR A 158 -17.46 -1.16 -4.91
N TRP A 159 -16.67 -1.89 -5.72
CA TRP A 159 -16.37 -1.49 -7.09
C TRP A 159 -17.43 -1.88 -8.12
N ASN A 160 -18.29 -2.84 -7.83
CA ASN A 160 -19.41 -3.19 -8.72
C ASN A 160 -20.65 -2.29 -8.57
N ALA A 161 -20.60 -1.30 -7.68
CA ALA A 161 -21.67 -0.33 -7.58
C ALA A 161 -21.76 0.51 -8.88
N PRO A 162 -22.97 0.80 -9.41
CA PRO A 162 -23.13 1.43 -10.72
C PRO A 162 -22.33 2.73 -10.93
N GLU A 163 -22.22 3.54 -9.88
CA GLU A 163 -21.47 4.80 -9.87
C GLU A 163 -19.95 4.64 -10.00
N ARG A 164 -19.42 3.44 -9.75
CA ARG A 164 -17.99 3.09 -9.77
C ARG A 164 -17.65 2.09 -10.88
N ALA A 165 -18.65 1.67 -11.66
CA ALA A 165 -18.48 0.69 -12.72
C ALA A 165 -17.48 1.20 -13.78
N GLY A 166 -16.41 0.42 -13.99
CA GLY A 166 -15.36 0.74 -14.95
C GLY A 166 -14.20 1.57 -14.40
N ASP A 167 -14.18 1.89 -13.10
CA ASP A 167 -13.01 2.50 -12.48
C ASP A 167 -11.83 1.51 -12.48
N ILE A 168 -10.68 1.98 -12.96
CA ILE A 168 -9.45 1.20 -13.03
C ILE A 168 -8.98 0.73 -11.65
N ALA A 169 -9.28 1.49 -10.60
CA ALA A 169 -8.96 1.12 -9.22
C ALA A 169 -9.71 -0.14 -8.74
N GLY A 170 -10.82 -0.49 -9.39
CA GLY A 170 -11.57 -1.70 -9.12
C GLY A 170 -11.00 -2.97 -9.76
N LEU A 171 -10.10 -2.87 -10.74
CA LEU A 171 -9.59 -4.02 -11.49
C LEU A 171 -8.79 -4.99 -10.64
N LEU A 172 -8.03 -4.47 -9.66
CA LEU A 172 -7.22 -5.26 -8.74
C LEU A 172 -7.59 -4.90 -7.32
N ALA A 173 -7.69 -5.91 -6.45
CA ALA A 173 -7.69 -5.67 -5.02
C ALA A 173 -6.26 -5.34 -4.59
N LEU A 174 -5.75 -4.16 -4.95
CA LEU A 174 -4.32 -3.83 -4.91
C LEU A 174 -3.71 -3.98 -3.51
N GLY A 175 -4.39 -3.47 -2.47
CA GLY A 175 -3.96 -3.64 -1.08
C GLY A 175 -3.94 -5.12 -0.65
N PRO A 176 -5.06 -5.86 -0.78
CA PRO A 176 -5.08 -7.30 -0.50
C PRO A 176 -4.05 -8.11 -1.30
N LEU A 177 -3.84 -7.80 -2.59
CA LEU A 177 -2.84 -8.43 -3.45
C LEU A 177 -1.43 -8.22 -2.92
N ALA A 178 -1.07 -6.98 -2.56
CA ALA A 178 0.25 -6.68 -2.04
C ALA A 178 0.54 -7.40 -0.72
N VAL A 179 -0.44 -7.48 0.19
CA VAL A 179 -0.29 -8.23 1.45
C VAL A 179 -0.25 -9.74 1.20
N ALA A 180 -1.01 -10.26 0.23
CA ALA A 180 -0.92 -11.66 -0.19
C ALA A 180 0.45 -12.00 -0.80
N CYS A 181 1.05 -11.09 -1.57
CA CYS A 181 2.42 -11.23 -2.07
C CYS A 181 3.42 -11.33 -0.90
N LEU A 182 3.31 -10.44 0.10
CA LEU A 182 4.14 -10.50 1.32
C LEU A 182 3.99 -11.84 2.05
N ALA A 183 2.76 -12.32 2.23
CA ALA A 183 2.49 -13.59 2.89
C ALA A 183 3.04 -14.77 2.09
N TYR A 184 2.85 -14.78 0.77
CA TYR A 184 3.38 -15.79 -0.14
C TYR A 184 4.91 -15.86 -0.08
N ASP A 185 5.59 -14.71 -0.18
CA ASP A 185 7.05 -14.62 -0.13
C ASP A 185 7.60 -15.05 1.26
N ALA A 186 6.79 -14.94 2.31
CA ALA A 186 7.08 -15.45 3.65
C ALA A 186 6.71 -16.94 3.86
N GLY A 187 6.23 -17.63 2.82
CA GLY A 187 5.92 -19.06 2.83
C GLY A 187 4.51 -19.42 3.30
N PHE A 188 3.57 -18.47 3.36
CA PHE A 188 2.17 -18.81 3.62
C PHE A 188 1.56 -19.55 2.43
N PRO A 189 0.78 -20.63 2.66
CA PRO A 189 -0.07 -21.16 1.62
C PRO A 189 -1.19 -20.15 1.32
N ILE A 190 -1.25 -19.68 0.07
CA ILE A 190 -2.36 -18.86 -0.42
C ILE A 190 -3.29 -19.77 -1.20
N GLU A 191 -4.47 -20.03 -0.64
CA GLU A 191 -5.43 -21.01 -1.16
C GLU A 191 -6.53 -20.34 -2.01
N VAL A 192 -6.52 -19.01 -2.07
CA VAL A 192 -7.56 -18.21 -2.71
C VAL A 192 -7.18 -17.89 -4.15
N GLU A 193 -8.03 -18.28 -5.09
CA GLU A 193 -7.93 -17.88 -6.50
C GLU A 193 -8.98 -16.81 -6.84
N SER A 194 -8.58 -15.75 -7.53
CA SER A 194 -9.47 -14.66 -7.91
C SER A 194 -8.92 -13.83 -9.07
N ASP A 195 -9.80 -13.33 -9.94
CA ASP A 195 -9.43 -12.38 -11.00
C ASP A 195 -8.87 -11.06 -10.44
N TYR A 196 -9.23 -10.70 -9.20
CA TYR A 196 -8.69 -9.53 -8.50
C TYR A 196 -7.27 -9.78 -7.92
N LEU A 197 -6.79 -11.03 -7.95
CA LEU A 197 -5.47 -11.47 -7.51
C LEU A 197 -4.75 -12.25 -8.64
N PRO A 198 -4.33 -11.61 -9.74
CA PRO A 198 -3.72 -12.31 -10.86
C PRO A 198 -2.53 -13.16 -10.40
N ILE A 199 -2.58 -14.47 -10.68
CA ILE A 199 -1.63 -15.44 -10.13
C ILE A 199 -0.17 -15.09 -10.43
N ARG A 200 0.12 -14.53 -11.62
CA ARG A 200 1.47 -14.13 -12.03
C ARG A 200 2.04 -12.96 -11.23
N LEU A 201 1.16 -12.10 -10.72
CA LEU A 201 1.53 -11.04 -9.79
C LEU A 201 1.67 -11.58 -8.38
N LEU A 202 0.82 -12.53 -7.98
CA LEU A 202 0.87 -13.15 -6.66
C LEU A 202 2.13 -14.01 -6.47
N ASP A 203 2.48 -14.88 -7.43
CA ASP A 203 3.63 -15.79 -7.35
C ASP A 203 4.97 -15.15 -7.74
N GLY A 204 4.93 -13.92 -8.26
CA GLY A 204 6.11 -13.18 -8.68
C GLY A 204 6.82 -13.74 -9.92
N SER A 205 6.16 -14.58 -10.73
CA SER A 205 6.80 -15.28 -11.86
C SER A 205 7.36 -14.39 -12.97
N TRP A 206 7.00 -13.11 -13.02
CA TRP A 206 7.54 -12.10 -13.96
C TRP A 206 8.54 -11.13 -13.33
N VAL A 207 8.91 -11.33 -12.06
CA VAL A 207 9.89 -10.48 -11.38
C VAL A 207 11.24 -10.61 -12.09
N GLY A 208 11.80 -9.47 -12.50
CA GLY A 208 13.07 -9.40 -13.24
C GLY A 208 12.94 -9.60 -14.76
N GLU A 209 11.74 -9.77 -15.31
CA GLU A 209 11.53 -9.83 -16.77
C GLU A 209 11.78 -8.48 -17.46
N PHE A 210 11.61 -7.37 -16.72
CA PHE A 210 11.80 -6.01 -17.21
C PHE A 210 12.77 -5.25 -16.32
N ASP A 211 13.63 -4.42 -16.92
CA ASP A 211 14.52 -3.53 -16.17
C ASP A 211 13.70 -2.46 -15.42
N THR A 212 13.71 -2.54 -14.09
CA THR A 212 12.94 -1.66 -13.19
C THR A 212 13.74 -0.48 -12.64
#